data_AF-A0A7C4P2G3-F1
#
_entry.id   AF-A0A7C4P2G3-F1
#
_cell.length_a   1.000
_cell.length_b   1.000
_cell.length_c   1.000
_cell.angle_alpha   90.00
_cell.angle_beta   90.00
_cell.angle_gamma   90.00
#
_symmetry.space_group_name_H-M   'P 1'
#
loop_
_entity.id
_entity.type
_entity.pdbx_description
1 polymer ?
#
loop_
_entity_poly.entity_id
_entity_poly.type
_entity_poly.pdbx_seq_one_letter_code
_entity_poly.pdbx_strand_id
1 'polypeptide(L)'
;MITGFIKKVFITILLSIPFFFVSYSQSIRKEKCEKFSEAISTGILKKKLKNHDDSIAILRCLYLKLSDTLYNNPSNIENALNLVNRIVRKESSLAVKQSGVDIYISILMRNPSNHTYNAILQLQKFDKNCYDSVDIRLLANYIENVKSSIKELVLAAGALNDSLLKNKIKGKLSDETLKKSDKWAIHLALARMGEQESIEYLKERVNSLQLNSNVVDYIYKDLIYTRQKVLYDIIVEKIFSDEKLCESSNPDSEVSILCGYRILELIAPYIDGFPIKALPSGDLNVESYENALITAREWFLNNQMNYQIIKN
;
A
#
# COMPACT_ATOMS: atom_id res chain seq x y z
N MET A 1 7.76 32.62 -68.63
CA MET A 1 7.69 33.61 -67.52
C MET A 1 6.64 33.10 -66.53
N ILE A 2 6.85 32.82 -65.25
CA ILE A 2 8.01 32.85 -64.34
C ILE A 2 7.76 31.65 -63.40
N THR A 3 8.79 30.83 -63.20
CA THR A 3 8.85 29.72 -62.25
C THR A 3 9.12 30.26 -60.84
N GLY A 4 8.29 29.88 -59.87
CA GLY A 4 8.39 30.29 -58.46
C GLY A 4 8.86 29.14 -57.57
N PHE A 5 10.15 29.16 -57.27
CA PHE A 5 10.93 28.17 -56.50
C PHE A 5 10.69 28.36 -54.99
N ILE A 6 10.06 27.42 -54.29
CA ILE A 6 10.00 27.44 -52.81
C ILE A 6 11.09 26.51 -52.26
N LYS A 7 12.19 27.13 -51.78
CA LYS A 7 13.27 26.46 -51.06
C LYS A 7 12.80 26.04 -49.66
N LYS A 8 12.79 24.73 -49.38
CA LYS A 8 12.78 24.19 -48.01
C LYS A 8 14.13 24.46 -47.36
N VAL A 9 14.15 25.25 -46.29
CA VAL A 9 15.30 25.44 -45.43
C VAL A 9 15.20 24.42 -44.29
N PHE A 10 16.01 23.36 -44.36
CA PHE A 10 16.26 22.46 -43.24
C PHE A 10 17.33 23.10 -42.35
N ILE A 11 16.93 23.58 -41.17
CA ILE A 11 17.87 24.00 -40.12
C ILE A 11 18.13 22.76 -39.24
N THR A 12 19.27 22.12 -39.46
CA THR A 12 19.81 21.07 -38.59
C THR A 12 20.61 21.75 -37.48
N ILE A 13 20.00 21.98 -36.32
CA ILE A 13 20.72 22.40 -35.11
C ILE A 13 21.35 21.14 -34.51
N LEU A 14 22.63 20.92 -34.80
CA LEU A 14 23.49 19.97 -34.12
C LEU A 14 23.95 20.63 -32.81
N LEU A 15 23.17 20.44 -31.74
CA LEU A 15 23.59 20.75 -30.37
C LEU A 15 24.63 19.70 -29.93
N SER A 16 25.90 20.00 -30.14
CA SER A 16 27.03 19.31 -29.51
C SER A 16 27.07 19.65 -28.03
N ILE A 17 26.25 18.95 -27.23
CA ILE A 17 26.39 18.95 -25.78
C ILE A 17 27.75 18.29 -25.46
N PRO A 18 28.65 18.95 -24.69
CA PRO A 18 29.95 18.37 -24.37
C PRO A 18 29.74 17.09 -23.55
N PHE A 19 30.11 15.95 -24.14
CA PHE A 19 30.04 14.60 -23.59
C PHE A 19 30.93 14.36 -22.34
N PHE A 20 31.59 15.39 -21.81
CA PHE A 20 32.58 15.27 -20.74
C PHE A 20 32.01 15.30 -19.31
N PHE A 21 30.73 15.61 -19.12
CA PHE A 21 30.13 15.63 -17.77
C PHE A 21 29.40 14.34 -17.36
N VAL A 22 29.12 13.42 -18.28
CA VAL A 22 28.43 12.15 -17.95
C VAL A 22 29.38 11.18 -17.25
N SER A 23 30.64 11.11 -17.68
CA SER A 23 31.64 10.16 -17.19
C SER A 23 32.14 10.46 -15.76
N TYR A 24 32.25 11.73 -15.37
CA TYR A 24 32.70 12.08 -14.00
C TYR A 24 31.64 11.79 -12.94
N SER A 25 30.35 11.94 -13.27
CA SER A 25 29.26 11.59 -12.36
C SER A 25 29.11 10.08 -12.16
N GLN A 26 29.54 9.27 -13.14
CA GLN A 26 29.49 7.81 -13.08
C GLN A 26 30.63 7.21 -12.24
N SER A 27 31.85 7.75 -12.29
CA SER A 27 32.98 7.19 -11.51
C SER A 27 32.81 7.40 -10.00
N ILE A 28 32.35 8.59 -9.57
CA ILE A 28 32.07 8.91 -8.16
C ILE A 28 30.96 8.02 -7.59
N ARG A 29 30.01 7.60 -8.44
CA ARG A 29 28.94 6.68 -8.03
C ARG A 29 29.48 5.26 -7.81
N LYS A 30 30.40 4.79 -8.63
CA LYS A 30 30.94 3.42 -8.54
C LYS A 30 31.76 3.21 -7.26
N GLU A 31 32.65 4.14 -6.92
CA GLU A 31 33.48 4.06 -5.71
C GLU A 31 32.63 4.07 -4.42
N LYS A 32 31.57 4.89 -4.38
CA LYS A 32 30.65 4.90 -3.24
C LYS A 32 29.85 3.59 -3.13
N CYS A 33 29.44 3.00 -4.24
CA CYS A 33 28.71 1.73 -4.22
C CYS A 33 29.57 0.52 -3.86
N GLU A 34 30.88 0.56 -4.12
CA GLU A 34 31.81 -0.49 -3.68
C GLU A 34 31.87 -0.60 -2.16
N LYS A 35 31.82 0.53 -1.44
CA LYS A 35 31.78 0.57 0.04
C LYS A 35 30.55 -0.14 0.63
N PHE A 36 29.48 -0.25 -0.13
CA PHE A 36 28.23 -0.89 0.30
C PHE A 36 28.03 -2.28 -0.31
N SER A 37 28.97 -2.75 -1.14
CA SER A 37 28.83 -4.00 -1.88
C SER A 37 28.56 -5.21 -0.97
N GLU A 38 29.28 -5.32 0.14
CA GLU A 38 29.11 -6.37 1.14
C GLU A 38 27.75 -6.27 1.86
N ALA A 39 27.31 -5.06 2.23
CA ALA A 39 26.02 -4.88 2.88
C ALA A 39 24.87 -5.27 1.95
N ILE A 40 25.02 -5.00 0.65
CA ILE A 40 24.05 -5.35 -0.38
C ILE A 40 24.01 -6.87 -0.60
N SER A 41 25.15 -7.55 -0.67
CA SER A 41 25.18 -9.01 -0.88
C SER A 41 24.68 -9.78 0.33
N THR A 42 24.98 -9.31 1.55
CA THR A 42 24.60 -9.99 2.80
C THR A 42 23.26 -9.53 3.36
N GLY A 43 22.73 -8.39 2.91
CA GLY A 43 21.58 -7.73 3.52
C GLY A 43 21.87 -7.13 4.91
N ILE A 44 23.13 -7.11 5.36
CA ILE A 44 23.54 -6.70 6.71
C ILE A 44 24.33 -5.39 6.67
N LEU A 45 23.85 -4.37 7.38
CA LEU A 45 24.62 -3.15 7.65
C LEU A 45 25.56 -3.38 8.83
N LYS A 46 26.85 -3.64 8.55
CA LYS A 46 27.88 -3.81 9.60
C LYS A 46 28.17 -2.53 10.39
N LYS A 47 27.89 -1.36 9.81
CA LYS A 47 28.10 -0.06 10.45
C LYS A 47 26.78 0.72 10.45
N LYS A 48 26.54 1.48 11.52
CA LYS A 48 25.42 2.41 11.61
C LYS A 48 25.61 3.52 10.56
N LEU A 49 24.55 3.81 9.80
CA LEU A 49 24.52 4.93 8.86
C LEU A 49 24.63 6.23 9.66
N LYS A 50 25.49 7.15 9.23
CA LYS A 50 25.80 8.36 10.01
C LYS A 50 24.75 9.45 9.80
N ASN A 51 24.14 9.50 8.62
CA ASN A 51 23.12 10.48 8.24
C ASN A 51 22.21 9.92 7.13
N HIS A 52 21.17 10.70 6.77
CA HIS A 52 20.23 10.35 5.71
C HIS A 52 20.88 10.30 4.31
N ASP A 53 21.97 11.04 4.07
CA ASP A 53 22.68 11.00 2.79
C ASP A 53 23.33 9.64 2.53
N ASP A 54 23.88 9.00 3.58
CA ASP A 54 24.38 7.63 3.52
C ASP A 54 23.24 6.66 3.17
N SER A 55 22.07 6.83 3.78
CA SER A 55 20.86 6.04 3.49
C SER A 55 20.45 6.17 2.02
N ILE A 56 20.38 7.40 1.50
CA ILE A 56 20.06 7.67 0.08
C ILE A 56 21.13 7.07 -0.84
N ALA A 57 22.42 7.21 -0.49
CA ALA A 57 23.52 6.68 -1.29
C ALA A 57 23.43 5.15 -1.43
N ILE A 58 23.14 4.44 -0.34
CA ILE A 58 22.94 2.98 -0.36
C ILE A 58 21.74 2.59 -1.21
N LEU A 59 20.61 3.25 -1.04
CA LEU A 59 19.40 2.96 -1.80
C LEU A 59 19.61 3.19 -3.31
N ARG A 60 20.29 4.28 -3.69
CA ARG A 60 20.69 4.51 -5.09
C ARG A 60 21.61 3.42 -5.62
N CYS A 61 22.58 2.97 -4.83
CA CYS A 61 23.46 1.87 -5.20
C CYS A 61 22.69 0.55 -5.37
N LEU A 62 21.73 0.28 -4.50
CA LEU A 62 20.84 -0.88 -4.61
C LEU A 62 20.01 -0.81 -5.89
N TYR A 63 19.39 0.32 -6.17
CA TYR A 63 18.61 0.55 -7.39
C TYR A 63 19.44 0.26 -8.66
N LEU A 64 20.66 0.79 -8.74
CA LEU A 64 21.57 0.53 -9.87
C LEU A 64 22.02 -0.93 -9.95
N LYS A 65 22.28 -1.59 -8.81
CA LYS A 65 22.68 -3.01 -8.84
C LYS A 65 21.53 -3.94 -9.22
N LEU A 66 20.31 -3.61 -8.82
CA LEU A 66 19.10 -4.27 -9.27
C LEU A 66 18.89 -4.05 -10.78
N SER A 67 19.42 -2.96 -11.35
CA SER A 67 19.34 -2.74 -12.79
C SER A 67 20.21 -3.68 -13.61
N ASP A 68 21.38 -4.03 -13.10
CA ASP A 68 22.45 -4.62 -13.91
C ASP A 68 22.67 -6.12 -13.65
N THR A 69 22.75 -6.56 -12.38
CA THR A 69 23.40 -7.85 -12.05
C THR A 69 22.73 -8.66 -10.95
N LEU A 70 22.04 -8.04 -9.99
CA LEU A 70 21.43 -8.78 -8.86
C LEU A 70 20.22 -9.61 -9.27
N TYR A 71 19.61 -9.32 -10.42
CA TYR A 71 18.37 -9.94 -10.85
C TYR A 71 18.49 -11.45 -11.10
N ASN A 72 19.70 -11.92 -11.44
CA ASN A 72 19.92 -13.33 -11.77
C ASN A 72 20.00 -14.24 -10.52
N ASN A 73 19.96 -13.68 -9.31
CA ASN A 73 20.01 -14.44 -8.07
C ASN A 73 18.89 -14.00 -7.10
N PRO A 74 17.86 -14.82 -6.87
CA PRO A 74 16.75 -14.51 -5.96
C PRO A 74 17.18 -14.13 -4.53
N SER A 75 18.24 -14.76 -3.99
CA SER A 75 18.75 -14.46 -2.64
C SER A 75 19.28 -13.03 -2.54
N ASN A 76 19.87 -12.51 -3.62
CA ASN A 76 20.34 -11.13 -3.67
C ASN A 76 19.19 -10.12 -3.64
N ILE A 77 18.06 -10.44 -4.30
CA ILE A 77 16.86 -9.59 -4.27
C ILE A 77 16.27 -9.58 -2.85
N GLU A 78 16.17 -10.74 -2.21
CA GLU A 78 15.68 -10.82 -0.82
C GLU A 78 16.55 -10.02 0.16
N ASN A 79 17.88 -10.16 0.07
CA ASN A 79 18.82 -9.40 0.88
C ASN A 79 18.70 -7.88 0.63
N ALA A 80 18.54 -7.47 -0.63
CA ALA A 80 18.28 -6.08 -0.99
C ALA A 80 16.97 -5.59 -0.37
N LEU A 81 15.88 -6.35 -0.47
CA LEU A 81 14.57 -5.98 0.10
C LEU A 81 14.62 -5.85 1.62
N ASN A 82 15.30 -6.77 2.29
CA ASN A 82 15.51 -6.72 3.74
C ASN A 82 16.31 -5.48 4.15
N LEU A 83 17.34 -5.13 3.38
CA LEU A 83 18.15 -3.94 3.61
C LEU A 83 17.33 -2.65 3.41
N VAL A 84 16.57 -2.55 2.31
CA VAL A 84 15.67 -1.41 2.05
C VAL A 84 14.69 -1.23 3.21
N ASN A 85 14.02 -2.31 3.63
CA ASN A 85 13.05 -2.26 4.72
C ASN A 85 13.68 -1.78 6.04
N ARG A 86 14.90 -2.23 6.36
CA ARG A 86 15.63 -1.79 7.56
C ARG A 86 15.99 -0.30 7.52
N ILE A 87 16.40 0.21 6.36
CA ILE A 87 16.76 1.62 6.17
C ILE A 87 15.50 2.48 6.28
N VAL A 88 14.49 2.18 5.46
CA VAL A 88 13.25 2.97 5.37
C VAL A 88 12.50 3.01 6.72
N ARG A 89 12.44 1.90 7.47
CA ARG A 89 11.74 1.88 8.77
C ARG A 89 12.40 2.75 9.85
N LYS A 90 13.70 3.02 9.73
CA LYS A 90 14.46 3.80 10.71
C LYS A 90 14.52 5.29 10.37
N GLU A 91 14.20 5.65 9.13
CA GLU A 91 14.38 6.99 8.59
C GLU A 91 13.04 7.70 8.43
N SER A 92 12.95 8.93 8.93
CA SER A 92 11.76 9.78 8.76
C SER A 92 11.78 10.60 7.46
N SER A 93 12.95 10.73 6.83
CA SER A 93 13.15 11.54 5.61
C SER A 93 12.28 11.07 4.44
N LEU A 94 11.53 12.00 3.86
CA LEU A 94 10.70 11.75 2.67
C LEU A 94 11.55 11.24 1.50
N ALA A 95 12.72 11.82 1.28
CA ALA A 95 13.62 11.41 0.18
C ALA A 95 14.11 9.96 0.33
N VAL A 96 14.37 9.51 1.56
CA VAL A 96 14.73 8.11 1.84
C VAL A 96 13.54 7.19 1.56
N LYS A 97 12.33 7.59 1.97
CA LYS A 97 11.11 6.80 1.72
C LYS A 97 10.79 6.70 0.22
N GLN A 98 10.89 7.80 -0.51
CA GLN A 98 10.75 7.85 -1.97
C GLN A 98 11.76 6.91 -2.66
N SER A 99 13.05 6.98 -2.26
CA SER A 99 14.05 6.02 -2.78
C SER A 99 13.73 4.56 -2.47
N GLY A 100 13.03 4.29 -1.36
CA GLY A 100 12.50 2.96 -1.06
C GLY A 100 11.38 2.54 -2.03
N VAL A 101 10.42 3.44 -2.28
CA VAL A 101 9.32 3.24 -3.25
C VAL A 101 9.88 2.95 -4.64
N ASP A 102 10.84 3.75 -5.12
CA ASP A 102 11.52 3.58 -6.41
C ASP A 102 12.06 2.14 -6.57
N ILE A 103 12.70 1.61 -5.53
CA ILE A 103 13.26 0.27 -5.54
C ILE A 103 12.14 -0.78 -5.62
N TYR A 104 11.11 -0.68 -4.78
CA TYR A 104 10.01 -1.64 -4.81
C TYR A 104 9.28 -1.64 -6.16
N ILE A 105 9.01 -0.46 -6.74
CA ILE A 105 8.41 -0.36 -8.08
C ILE A 105 9.34 -0.94 -9.15
N SER A 106 10.65 -0.68 -9.07
CA SER A 106 11.61 -1.27 -10.02
C SER A 106 11.60 -2.80 -10.01
N ILE A 107 11.38 -3.42 -8.84
CA ILE A 107 11.25 -4.86 -8.70
C ILE A 107 9.95 -5.35 -9.33
N LEU A 108 8.83 -4.64 -9.11
CA LEU A 108 7.55 -4.95 -9.76
C LEU A 108 7.68 -4.95 -11.29
N MET A 109 8.28 -3.91 -11.86
CA MET A 109 8.39 -3.76 -13.32
C MET A 109 9.23 -4.86 -13.98
N ARG A 110 10.14 -5.49 -13.22
CA ARG A 110 11.01 -6.56 -13.74
C ARG A 110 10.37 -7.94 -13.66
N ASN A 111 9.30 -8.09 -12.88
CA ASN A 111 8.46 -9.28 -12.78
C ASN A 111 9.12 -10.60 -12.30
N PRO A 112 9.93 -10.61 -11.22
CA PRO A 112 10.31 -11.85 -10.55
C PRO A 112 9.14 -12.33 -9.68
N SER A 113 8.40 -13.34 -10.15
CA SER A 113 7.12 -13.79 -9.56
C SER A 113 7.11 -13.90 -8.02
N ASN A 114 8.23 -14.31 -7.42
CA ASN A 114 8.32 -14.58 -5.98
C ASN A 114 8.57 -13.32 -5.13
N HIS A 115 9.09 -12.23 -5.71
CA HIS A 115 9.36 -10.99 -4.97
C HIS A 115 8.35 -9.89 -5.24
N THR A 116 7.57 -10.01 -6.32
CA THR A 116 6.47 -9.08 -6.66
C THR A 116 5.50 -8.93 -5.49
N TYR A 117 5.01 -10.04 -4.92
CA TYR A 117 4.07 -10.01 -3.80
C TYR A 117 4.63 -9.24 -2.60
N ASN A 118 5.86 -9.56 -2.18
CA ASN A 118 6.50 -8.89 -1.05
C ASN A 118 6.73 -7.39 -1.31
N ALA A 119 7.10 -7.01 -2.55
CA ALA A 119 7.25 -5.62 -2.93
C ALA A 119 5.91 -4.86 -2.83
N ILE A 120 4.81 -5.44 -3.30
CA ILE A 120 3.46 -4.87 -3.15
C ILE A 120 3.12 -4.67 -1.67
N LEU A 121 3.35 -5.68 -0.83
CA LEU A 121 3.08 -5.58 0.62
C LEU A 121 3.90 -4.48 1.30
N GLN A 122 5.12 -4.20 0.83
CA GLN A 122 5.88 -3.06 1.37
C GLN A 122 5.36 -1.73 0.86
N LEU A 123 4.98 -1.63 -0.43
CA LEU A 123 4.39 -0.41 -1.00
C LEU A 123 3.16 0.04 -0.21
N GLN A 124 2.30 -0.88 0.22
CA GLN A 124 1.12 -0.60 1.04
C GLN A 124 1.41 0.14 2.37
N LYS A 125 2.66 0.10 2.85
CA LYS A 125 3.06 0.73 4.12
C LYS A 125 3.55 2.17 3.97
N PHE A 126 3.77 2.63 2.73
CA PHE A 126 4.21 3.99 2.47
C PHE A 126 3.03 4.95 2.42
N ASP A 127 3.24 6.15 2.95
CA ASP A 127 2.32 7.26 2.79
C ASP A 127 2.25 7.68 1.31
N LYS A 128 1.08 8.12 0.84
CA LYS A 128 0.87 8.54 -0.56
C LYS A 128 1.82 9.64 -1.02
N ASN A 129 2.32 10.50 -0.12
CA ASN A 129 3.28 11.55 -0.46
C ASN A 129 4.67 11.01 -0.81
N CYS A 130 4.93 9.72 -0.52
CA CYS A 130 6.17 9.04 -0.90
C CYS A 130 6.18 8.60 -2.38
N TYR A 131 5.09 8.82 -3.11
CA TYR A 131 4.96 8.46 -4.52
C TYR A 131 4.96 9.72 -5.37
N ASP A 132 5.79 9.74 -6.40
CA ASP A 132 5.78 10.82 -7.38
C ASP A 132 4.94 10.47 -8.63
N SER A 133 4.83 11.40 -9.57
CA SER A 133 4.04 11.17 -10.78
C SER A 133 4.60 10.04 -11.69
N VAL A 134 5.91 9.77 -11.63
CA VAL A 134 6.55 8.68 -12.37
C VAL A 134 6.11 7.34 -11.78
N ASP A 135 6.14 7.23 -10.44
CA ASP A 135 5.69 6.05 -9.71
C ASP A 135 4.24 5.69 -10.04
N ILE A 136 3.36 6.69 -10.01
CA ILE A 136 1.94 6.54 -10.34
C ILE A 136 1.76 6.01 -11.76
N ARG A 137 2.52 6.51 -12.75
CA ARG A 137 2.45 6.02 -14.14
C ARG A 137 2.96 4.59 -14.27
N LEU A 138 4.03 4.23 -13.55
CA LEU A 138 4.57 2.87 -13.56
C LEU A 138 3.58 1.88 -12.95
N LEU A 139 2.99 2.22 -11.81
CA LEU A 139 1.94 1.41 -11.19
C LEU A 139 0.71 1.28 -12.10
N ALA A 140 0.27 2.36 -12.74
CA ALA A 140 -0.85 2.35 -13.68
C ALA A 140 -0.61 1.37 -14.85
N ASN A 141 0.58 1.42 -15.45
CA ASN A 141 0.97 0.51 -16.52
C ASN A 141 1.08 -0.94 -16.04
N TYR A 142 1.56 -1.16 -14.82
CA TYR A 142 1.65 -2.49 -14.26
C TYR A 142 0.27 -3.10 -13.97
N ILE A 143 -0.66 -2.32 -13.39
CA ILE A 143 -2.05 -2.72 -13.18
C ILE A 143 -2.67 -3.22 -14.48
N GLU A 144 -2.46 -2.51 -15.58
CA GLU A 144 -3.03 -2.86 -16.89
C GLU A 144 -2.57 -4.25 -17.38
N ASN A 145 -1.32 -4.62 -17.13
CA ASN A 145 -0.71 -5.83 -17.69
C ASN A 145 -0.63 -7.02 -16.73
N VAL A 146 -0.88 -6.79 -15.43
CA VAL A 146 -0.69 -7.83 -14.41
C VAL A 146 -1.78 -8.91 -14.49
N LYS A 147 -1.36 -10.18 -14.35
CA LYS A 147 -2.24 -11.36 -14.34
C LYS A 147 -2.32 -12.06 -12.98
N SER A 148 -1.37 -11.78 -12.07
CA SER A 148 -1.28 -12.40 -10.74
C SER A 148 -1.12 -11.34 -9.65
N SER A 149 -1.48 -11.66 -8.41
CA SER A 149 -1.41 -10.70 -7.28
C SER A 149 -2.18 -9.40 -7.53
N ILE A 150 -3.25 -9.47 -8.33
CA ILE A 150 -4.08 -8.31 -8.67
C ILE A 150 -4.67 -7.71 -7.39
N LYS A 151 -5.19 -8.56 -6.49
CA LYS A 151 -5.75 -8.15 -5.19
C LYS A 151 -4.84 -7.20 -4.42
N GLU A 152 -3.62 -7.60 -4.10
CA GLU A 152 -2.73 -6.78 -3.27
C GLU A 152 -2.32 -5.49 -3.99
N LEU A 153 -2.10 -5.57 -5.31
CA LEU A 153 -1.70 -4.43 -6.11
C LEU A 153 -2.80 -3.37 -6.17
N VAL A 154 -4.05 -3.76 -6.43
CA VAL A 154 -5.15 -2.79 -6.52
C VAL A 154 -5.46 -2.17 -5.17
N LEU A 155 -5.30 -2.90 -4.07
CA LEU A 155 -5.41 -2.34 -2.71
C LEU A 155 -4.27 -1.37 -2.40
N ALA A 156 -3.04 -1.66 -2.85
CA ALA A 156 -1.94 -0.71 -2.70
C ALA A 156 -2.21 0.58 -3.48
N ALA A 157 -2.63 0.46 -4.74
CA ALA A 157 -2.93 1.59 -5.61
C ALA A 157 -4.16 2.38 -5.16
N GLY A 158 -5.20 1.71 -4.67
CA GLY A 158 -6.40 2.36 -4.11
C GLY A 158 -6.09 3.20 -2.88
N ALA A 159 -5.06 2.84 -2.10
CA ALA A 159 -4.61 3.63 -0.96
C ALA A 159 -4.03 4.99 -1.34
N LEU A 160 -3.50 5.12 -2.56
CA LEU A 160 -2.87 6.36 -3.07
C LEU A 160 -3.90 7.41 -3.49
N ASN A 161 -5.14 7.00 -3.75
CA ASN A 161 -6.24 7.89 -4.14
C ASN A 161 -5.92 8.82 -5.32
N ASP A 162 -5.26 8.26 -6.34
CA ASP A 162 -4.90 8.95 -7.58
C ASP A 162 -5.90 8.65 -8.71
N SER A 163 -6.21 9.66 -9.53
CA SER A 163 -7.23 9.55 -10.58
C SER A 163 -6.82 8.65 -11.75
N LEU A 164 -5.53 8.61 -12.11
CA LEU A 164 -5.03 7.72 -13.16
C LEU A 164 -5.12 6.26 -12.71
N LEU A 165 -4.71 5.98 -11.46
CA LEU A 165 -4.83 4.64 -10.87
C LEU A 165 -6.30 4.22 -10.77
N LYS A 166 -7.18 5.12 -10.30
CA LYS A 166 -8.63 4.88 -10.24
C LYS A 166 -9.19 4.43 -11.58
N ASN A 167 -8.85 5.12 -12.66
CA ASN A 167 -9.33 4.78 -14.01
C ASN A 167 -8.82 3.42 -14.48
N LYS A 168 -7.54 3.09 -14.23
CA LYS A 168 -6.97 1.79 -14.59
C LYS A 168 -7.57 0.64 -13.79
N ILE A 169 -7.81 0.85 -12.49
CA ILE A 169 -8.48 -0.11 -11.62
C ILE A 169 -9.93 -0.32 -12.07
N LYS A 170 -10.68 0.76 -12.37
CA LYS A 170 -12.07 0.66 -12.85
C LYS A 170 -12.15 -0.13 -14.16
N GLY A 171 -11.22 0.11 -15.09
CA GLY A 171 -11.14 -0.63 -16.35
C GLY A 171 -10.96 -2.14 -16.20
N LYS A 172 -10.42 -2.62 -15.06
CA LYS A 172 -10.30 -4.06 -14.79
C LYS A 172 -11.63 -4.75 -14.52
N LEU A 173 -12.67 -4.05 -14.08
CA LEU A 173 -13.97 -4.68 -13.78
C LEU A 173 -14.60 -5.36 -15.02
N SER A 174 -14.26 -4.89 -16.22
CA SER A 174 -14.70 -5.49 -17.49
C SER A 174 -13.99 -6.79 -17.85
N ASP A 175 -12.94 -7.17 -17.13
CA ASP A 175 -12.22 -8.42 -17.38
C ASP A 175 -12.99 -9.62 -16.78
N GLU A 176 -13.55 -10.43 -17.67
CA GLU A 176 -14.32 -11.62 -17.30
C GLU A 176 -13.46 -12.72 -16.67
N THR A 177 -12.14 -12.69 -16.87
CA THR A 177 -11.21 -13.71 -16.34
C THR A 177 -10.88 -13.49 -14.86
N LEU A 178 -11.27 -12.36 -14.27
CA LEU A 178 -11.00 -12.05 -12.87
C LEU A 178 -11.74 -12.98 -11.91
N LYS A 179 -11.02 -13.46 -10.91
CA LYS A 179 -11.61 -14.22 -9.80
C LYS A 179 -12.53 -13.32 -8.98
N LYS A 180 -13.51 -13.92 -8.30
CA LYS A 180 -14.41 -13.20 -7.39
C LYS A 180 -13.64 -12.39 -6.32
N SER A 181 -12.54 -12.95 -5.80
CA SER A 181 -11.68 -12.27 -4.84
C SER A 181 -10.99 -11.04 -5.42
N ASP A 182 -10.62 -11.06 -6.70
CA ASP A 182 -9.98 -9.92 -7.37
C ASP A 182 -11.01 -8.82 -7.63
N LYS A 183 -12.22 -9.18 -8.09
CA LYS A 183 -13.34 -8.23 -8.23
C LYS A 183 -13.70 -7.56 -6.91
N TRP A 184 -13.74 -8.32 -5.82
CA TRP A 184 -13.94 -7.79 -4.48
C TRP A 184 -12.86 -6.76 -4.10
N ALA A 185 -11.58 -7.11 -4.30
CA ALA A 185 -10.47 -6.20 -4.02
C ALA A 185 -10.50 -4.91 -4.87
N ILE A 186 -10.92 -5.02 -6.13
CA ILE A 186 -11.12 -3.86 -7.01
C ILE A 186 -12.22 -2.96 -6.46
N HIS A 187 -13.36 -3.50 -6.04
CA HIS A 187 -14.43 -2.71 -5.41
C HIS A 187 -13.97 -2.05 -4.10
N LEU A 188 -13.20 -2.74 -3.26
CA LEU A 188 -12.60 -2.14 -2.06
C LEU A 188 -11.71 -0.95 -2.41
N ALA A 189 -10.82 -1.11 -3.39
CA ALA A 189 -9.92 -0.05 -3.84
C ALA A 189 -10.69 1.15 -4.40
N LEU A 190 -11.67 0.91 -5.28
CA LEU A 190 -12.51 1.95 -5.86
C LEU A 190 -13.35 2.68 -4.80
N ALA A 191 -13.95 1.94 -3.87
CA ALA A 191 -14.68 2.52 -2.75
C ALA A 191 -13.79 3.40 -1.88
N ARG A 192 -12.54 2.97 -1.60
CA ARG A 192 -11.56 3.83 -0.91
C ARG A 192 -11.34 5.15 -1.64
N MET A 193 -11.31 5.11 -2.98
CA MET A 193 -11.16 6.29 -3.84
C MET A 193 -12.49 7.05 -4.09
N GLY A 194 -13.54 6.78 -3.31
CA GLY A 194 -14.82 7.48 -3.36
C GLY A 194 -15.70 7.10 -4.56
N GLU A 195 -15.49 5.95 -5.19
CA GLU A 195 -16.35 5.51 -6.29
C GLU A 195 -17.69 4.97 -5.78
N GLN A 196 -18.77 5.71 -6.03
CA GLN A 196 -20.08 5.43 -5.45
C GLN A 196 -20.66 4.07 -5.84
N GLU A 197 -20.49 3.65 -7.10
CA GLU A 197 -20.94 2.32 -7.57
C GLU A 197 -20.31 1.18 -6.76
N SER A 198 -19.02 1.33 -6.41
CA SER A 198 -18.33 0.32 -5.60
C SER A 198 -18.70 0.39 -4.13
N ILE A 199 -18.97 1.58 -3.60
CA ILE A 199 -19.50 1.73 -2.24
C ILE A 199 -20.84 1.02 -2.10
N GLU A 200 -21.77 1.23 -3.04
CA GLU A 200 -23.09 0.60 -2.99
C GLU A 200 -22.99 -0.92 -3.18
N TYR A 201 -22.16 -1.39 -4.12
CA TYR A 201 -21.90 -2.83 -4.29
C TYR A 201 -21.44 -3.49 -2.99
N LEU A 202 -20.47 -2.90 -2.29
CA LEU A 202 -19.95 -3.42 -1.03
C LEU A 202 -21.04 -3.42 0.05
N LYS A 203 -21.81 -2.32 0.16
CA LYS A 203 -22.91 -2.17 1.11
C LYS A 203 -23.99 -3.24 0.91
N GLU A 204 -24.48 -3.42 -0.32
CA GLU A 204 -25.47 -4.44 -0.66
C GLU A 204 -24.94 -5.85 -0.32
N ARG A 205 -23.69 -6.12 -0.71
CA ARG A 205 -23.08 -7.43 -0.45
C ARG A 205 -22.98 -7.71 1.04
N VAL A 206 -22.54 -6.75 1.83
CA VAL A 206 -22.38 -6.91 3.28
C VAL A 206 -23.71 -7.06 3.99
N ASN A 207 -24.73 -6.28 3.61
CA ASN A 207 -26.06 -6.37 4.19
C ASN A 207 -26.75 -7.71 3.90
N SER A 208 -26.33 -8.43 2.85
CA SER A 208 -26.85 -9.78 2.56
C SER A 208 -26.23 -10.88 3.43
N LEU A 209 -25.22 -10.58 4.25
CA LEU A 209 -24.52 -11.56 5.08
C LEU A 209 -25.04 -11.54 6.52
N GLN A 210 -25.22 -12.74 7.09
CA GLN A 210 -25.50 -12.89 8.51
C GLN A 210 -24.23 -12.65 9.33
N LEU A 211 -24.34 -11.91 10.43
CA LEU A 211 -23.23 -11.64 11.34
C LEU A 211 -22.69 -12.93 11.95
N ASN A 212 -21.36 -13.13 11.89
CA ASN A 212 -20.62 -14.23 12.52
C ASN A 212 -19.10 -13.91 12.50
N SER A 213 -18.27 -14.77 13.11
CA SER A 213 -16.80 -14.61 13.13
C SER A 213 -16.20 -14.36 11.76
N ASN A 214 -16.58 -15.14 10.74
CA ASN A 214 -16.02 -15.01 9.39
C ASN A 214 -16.34 -13.65 8.75
N VAL A 215 -17.55 -13.13 8.97
CA VAL A 215 -17.92 -11.80 8.50
C VAL A 215 -17.07 -10.74 9.19
N VAL A 216 -16.87 -10.84 10.49
CA VAL A 216 -16.04 -9.89 11.24
C VAL A 216 -14.56 -9.96 10.80
N ASP A 217 -13.97 -11.14 10.80
CA ASP A 217 -12.53 -11.33 10.59
C ASP A 217 -12.08 -11.08 9.15
N TYR A 218 -12.95 -11.36 8.16
CA TYR A 218 -12.61 -11.22 6.75
C TYR A 218 -13.33 -10.05 6.09
N ILE A 219 -14.65 -9.96 6.22
CA ILE A 219 -15.43 -8.95 5.47
C ILE A 219 -15.29 -7.57 6.10
N TYR A 220 -15.48 -7.42 7.41
CA TYR A 220 -15.37 -6.10 8.06
C TYR A 220 -13.95 -5.57 8.05
N LYS A 221 -12.95 -6.44 8.21
CA LYS A 221 -11.55 -6.07 8.02
C LYS A 221 -11.28 -5.48 6.62
N ASP A 222 -11.86 -6.06 5.58
CA ASP A 222 -11.77 -5.55 4.22
C ASP A 222 -12.51 -4.19 4.07
N LEU A 223 -13.70 -4.02 4.66
CA LEU A 223 -14.41 -2.75 4.63
C LEU A 223 -13.67 -1.62 5.34
N ILE A 224 -12.99 -1.92 6.45
CA ILE A 224 -12.20 -0.95 7.22
C ILE A 224 -11.13 -0.30 6.35
N TYR A 225 -10.53 -1.05 5.42
CA TYR A 225 -9.57 -0.53 4.46
C TYR A 225 -10.14 0.62 3.61
N THR A 226 -11.46 0.65 3.33
CA THR A 226 -12.06 1.67 2.47
C THR A 226 -12.07 3.07 3.08
N ARG A 227 -12.05 3.19 4.42
CA ARG A 227 -12.22 4.46 5.14
C ARG A 227 -13.48 5.26 4.76
N GLN A 228 -14.49 4.59 4.22
CA GLN A 228 -15.76 5.22 3.85
C GLN A 228 -16.74 5.17 5.00
N LYS A 229 -17.23 6.33 5.46
CA LYS A 229 -18.15 6.43 6.61
C LYS A 229 -19.39 5.57 6.44
N VAL A 230 -19.99 5.56 5.25
CA VAL A 230 -21.15 4.71 4.93
C VAL A 230 -20.89 3.23 5.22
N LEU A 231 -19.69 2.73 4.94
CA LEU A 231 -19.35 1.32 5.19
C LEU A 231 -18.99 1.08 6.67
N TYR A 232 -18.42 2.07 7.35
CA TYR A 232 -18.20 2.03 8.81
C TYR A 232 -19.51 2.07 9.59
N ASP A 233 -20.50 2.84 9.15
CA ASP A 233 -21.81 2.95 9.80
C ASP A 233 -22.49 1.57 9.88
N ILE A 234 -22.35 0.74 8.84
CA ILE A 234 -22.83 -0.66 8.84
C ILE A 234 -22.14 -1.50 9.91
N ILE A 235 -20.82 -1.34 10.06
CA ILE A 235 -20.02 -2.06 11.06
C ILE A 235 -20.40 -1.60 12.48
N VAL A 236 -20.53 -0.28 12.67
CA VAL A 236 -20.89 0.35 13.95
C VAL A 236 -22.29 -0.09 14.39
N GLU A 237 -23.24 -0.19 13.47
CA GLU A 237 -24.59 -0.70 13.76
C GLU A 237 -24.51 -2.09 14.42
N LYS A 238 -23.59 -2.97 13.96
CA LYS A 238 -23.46 -4.33 14.50
C LYS A 238 -22.84 -4.39 15.90
N ILE A 239 -22.23 -3.32 16.39
CA ILE A 239 -21.76 -3.22 17.79
C ILE A 239 -22.95 -3.27 18.77
N PHE A 240 -24.12 -2.81 18.34
CA PHE A 240 -25.33 -2.80 19.15
C PHE A 240 -26.06 -4.15 19.20
N SER A 241 -25.59 -5.17 18.46
CA SER A 241 -26.13 -6.52 18.56
C SER A 241 -25.68 -7.21 19.84
N ASP A 242 -26.62 -7.85 20.53
CA ASP A 242 -26.37 -8.71 21.70
C ASP A 242 -26.31 -10.20 21.33
N GLU A 243 -26.27 -10.53 20.04
CA GLU A 243 -26.16 -11.90 19.57
C GLU A 243 -24.73 -12.44 19.74
N LYS A 244 -24.61 -13.61 20.39
CA LYS A 244 -23.33 -14.31 20.60
C LYS A 244 -22.99 -15.20 19.39
N LEU A 245 -22.70 -14.58 18.25
CA LEU A 245 -22.43 -15.28 16.97
C LEU A 245 -20.94 -15.30 16.58
N CYS A 246 -20.07 -14.78 17.44
CA CYS A 246 -18.63 -14.76 17.21
C CYS A 246 -17.90 -15.68 18.18
N GLU A 247 -16.70 -16.11 17.82
CA GLU A 247 -15.84 -16.97 18.62
C GLU A 247 -14.82 -16.13 19.40
N SER A 248 -14.43 -16.65 20.56
CA SER A 248 -13.34 -16.08 21.35
C SER A 248 -12.03 -16.10 20.57
N SER A 249 -11.21 -15.08 20.76
CA SER A 249 -9.84 -15.03 20.21
C SER A 249 -8.88 -15.98 20.91
N ASN A 250 -9.28 -16.53 22.06
CA ASN A 250 -8.51 -17.54 22.77
C ASN A 250 -8.66 -18.89 22.04
N PRO A 251 -7.57 -19.44 21.46
CA PRO A 251 -7.63 -20.71 20.73
C PRO A 251 -8.00 -21.91 21.62
N ASP A 252 -7.85 -21.79 22.95
CA ASP A 252 -8.20 -22.84 23.91
C ASP A 252 -9.67 -22.77 24.36
N SER A 253 -10.47 -21.88 23.76
CA SER A 253 -11.85 -21.61 24.17
C SER A 253 -12.79 -21.49 22.98
N GLU A 254 -13.63 -22.51 22.78
CA GLU A 254 -14.69 -22.52 21.75
C GLU A 254 -15.97 -21.75 22.18
N VAL A 255 -15.85 -20.83 23.14
CA VAL A 255 -16.98 -20.08 23.68
C VAL A 255 -17.45 -19.02 22.69
N SER A 256 -18.76 -18.99 22.42
CA SER A 256 -19.38 -17.92 21.66
C SER A 256 -19.50 -16.64 22.48
N ILE A 257 -19.10 -15.52 21.88
CA ILE A 257 -19.05 -14.18 22.45
C ILE A 257 -19.85 -13.19 21.59
N LEU A 258 -20.09 -12.00 22.14
CA LEU A 258 -20.67 -10.89 21.38
C LEU A 258 -19.71 -10.45 20.28
N CYS A 259 -20.21 -10.38 19.04
CA CYS A 259 -19.42 -9.89 17.92
C CYS A 259 -18.96 -8.43 18.11
N GLY A 260 -19.69 -7.64 18.92
CA GLY A 260 -19.30 -6.28 19.29
C GLY A 260 -17.87 -6.19 19.82
N TYR A 261 -17.41 -7.16 20.62
CA TYR A 261 -16.03 -7.18 21.14
C TYR A 261 -14.98 -7.21 20.03
N ARG A 262 -15.14 -8.12 19.07
CA ARG A 262 -14.24 -8.27 17.92
C ARG A 262 -14.32 -7.08 16.97
N ILE A 263 -15.52 -6.52 16.79
CA ILE A 263 -15.70 -5.32 15.97
C ILE A 263 -14.95 -4.13 16.56
N LEU A 264 -14.98 -3.95 17.89
CA LEU A 264 -14.27 -2.86 18.55
C LEU A 264 -12.76 -2.94 18.35
N GLU A 265 -12.16 -4.13 18.45
CA GLU A 265 -10.73 -4.35 18.18
C GLU A 265 -10.35 -3.90 16.77
N LEU A 266 -11.21 -4.19 15.79
CA LEU A 266 -10.98 -3.86 14.40
C LEU A 266 -11.06 -2.36 14.11
N ILE A 267 -12.05 -1.65 14.66
CA ILE A 267 -12.32 -0.25 14.30
C ILE A 267 -11.63 0.78 15.21
N ALA A 268 -11.32 0.43 16.46
CA ALA A 268 -10.77 1.36 17.46
C ALA A 268 -9.53 2.13 16.98
N PRO A 269 -8.55 1.52 16.27
CA PRO A 269 -7.37 2.24 15.79
C PRO A 269 -7.64 3.30 14.72
N TYR A 270 -8.86 3.34 14.18
CA TYR A 270 -9.18 4.07 12.94
C TYR A 270 -10.27 5.13 13.12
N ILE A 271 -10.78 5.29 14.33
CA ILE A 271 -11.79 6.29 14.66
C ILE A 271 -11.12 7.37 15.52
N ASP A 272 -11.21 8.60 15.04
CA ASP A 272 -10.62 9.74 15.72
C ASP A 272 -11.36 10.05 17.03
N GLY A 273 -10.60 10.33 18.09
CA GLY A 273 -11.16 10.60 19.43
C GLY A 273 -11.87 9.42 20.11
N PHE A 274 -11.75 8.19 19.61
CA PHE A 274 -12.41 7.03 20.21
C PHE A 274 -11.83 6.71 21.61
N PRO A 275 -12.67 6.48 22.63
CA PRO A 275 -12.21 6.37 24.03
C PRO A 275 -11.48 5.06 24.34
N ILE A 276 -11.69 4.03 23.51
CA ILE A 276 -11.10 2.70 23.70
C ILE A 276 -9.94 2.55 22.72
N LYS A 277 -8.79 2.09 23.22
CA LYS A 277 -7.58 1.91 22.41
C LYS A 277 -7.29 0.43 22.22
N ALA A 278 -6.73 0.09 21.07
CA ALA A 278 -6.14 -1.23 20.85
C ALA A 278 -4.65 -1.24 21.25
N LEU A 279 -4.19 -2.40 21.72
CA LEU A 279 -2.79 -2.72 21.93
C LEU A 279 -2.09 -2.99 20.58
N PRO A 280 -0.75 -3.00 20.54
CA PRO A 280 0.00 -3.43 19.36
C PRO A 280 -0.32 -4.86 18.89
N SER A 281 -0.83 -5.72 19.78
CA SER A 281 -1.32 -7.07 19.44
C SER A 281 -2.60 -7.04 18.61
N GLY A 282 -3.39 -5.96 18.71
CA GLY A 282 -4.74 -5.83 18.12
C GLY A 282 -5.85 -5.92 19.16
N ASP A 283 -5.58 -6.44 20.36
CA ASP A 283 -6.57 -6.59 21.44
C ASP A 283 -6.95 -5.22 22.05
N LEU A 284 -8.09 -5.15 22.73
CA LEU A 284 -8.46 -3.93 23.45
C LEU A 284 -7.58 -3.74 24.69
N ASN A 285 -7.10 -2.52 24.92
CA ASN A 285 -6.41 -2.13 26.14
C ASN A 285 -7.43 -1.79 27.24
N VAL A 286 -8.11 -2.80 27.76
CA VAL A 286 -9.19 -2.67 28.76
C VAL A 286 -9.15 -3.82 29.76
N GLU A 287 -9.64 -3.56 30.97
CA GLU A 287 -9.78 -4.60 32.01
C GLU A 287 -11.05 -5.45 31.81
N SER A 288 -12.09 -4.88 31.22
CA SER A 288 -13.38 -5.55 30.97
C SER A 288 -13.91 -5.22 29.58
N TYR A 289 -14.07 -6.26 28.76
CA TYR A 289 -14.67 -6.15 27.42
C TYR A 289 -16.15 -5.74 27.48
N GLU A 290 -16.88 -6.15 28.52
CA GLU A 290 -18.27 -5.77 28.75
C GLU A 290 -18.39 -4.25 28.95
N ASN A 291 -17.58 -3.69 29.85
CA ASN A 291 -17.55 -2.24 30.11
C ASN A 291 -17.06 -1.46 28.88
N ALA A 292 -16.10 -2.02 28.13
CA ALA A 292 -15.65 -1.43 26.87
C ALA A 292 -16.79 -1.36 25.85
N LEU A 293 -17.59 -2.42 25.71
CA LEU A 293 -18.73 -2.42 24.79
C LEU A 293 -19.81 -1.41 25.18
N ILE A 294 -20.12 -1.30 26.46
CA ILE A 294 -21.06 -0.27 26.97
C ILE A 294 -20.53 1.13 26.64
N THR A 295 -19.27 1.41 26.98
CA THR A 295 -18.62 2.70 26.71
C THR A 295 -18.63 3.03 25.22
N ALA A 296 -18.35 2.05 24.36
CA ALA A 296 -18.37 2.23 22.91
C ALA A 296 -19.77 2.58 22.40
N ARG A 297 -20.79 1.83 22.84
CA ARG A 297 -22.19 2.05 22.45
C ARG A 297 -22.65 3.45 22.84
N GLU A 298 -22.39 3.87 24.08
CA GLU A 298 -22.71 5.23 24.55
C GLU A 298 -21.98 6.31 23.74
N TRP A 299 -20.69 6.11 23.47
CA TRP A 299 -19.91 7.04 22.66
C TRP A 299 -20.47 7.17 21.25
N PHE A 300 -20.80 6.06 20.58
CA PHE A 300 -21.38 6.09 19.24
C PHE A 300 -22.77 6.71 19.21
N LEU A 301 -23.61 6.49 20.23
CA LEU A 301 -24.91 7.17 20.33
C LEU A 301 -24.73 8.70 20.41
N ASN A 302 -23.74 9.17 21.18
CA ASN A 302 -23.46 10.59 21.34
C ASN A 302 -22.73 11.21 20.14
N ASN A 303 -22.10 10.40 19.27
CA ASN A 303 -21.27 10.86 18.15
C ASN A 303 -21.70 10.32 16.77
N GLN A 304 -22.87 9.71 16.64
CA GLN A 304 -23.29 8.94 15.45
C GLN A 304 -23.13 9.72 14.13
N MET A 305 -23.45 11.01 14.16
CA MET A 305 -23.38 11.90 13.00
C MET A 305 -21.98 12.47 12.75
N ASN A 306 -21.15 12.56 13.80
CA ASN A 306 -19.97 13.41 13.81
C ASN A 306 -18.64 12.66 13.97
N TYR A 307 -18.66 11.36 14.30
CA TYR A 307 -17.43 10.59 14.43
C TYR A 307 -16.65 10.61 13.11
N GLN A 308 -15.33 10.76 13.21
CA GLN A 308 -14.44 10.87 12.07
C GLN A 308 -13.57 9.62 11.94
N ILE A 309 -13.31 9.22 10.70
CA ILE A 309 -12.40 8.13 10.38
C ILE A 309 -11.05 8.73 10.06
N ILE A 310 -10.00 8.20 10.68
CA ILE A 310 -8.62 8.62 10.42
C ILE A 310 -8.27 8.32 8.96
N LYS A 311 -7.99 9.38 8.19
CA LYS A 311 -7.55 9.29 6.80
C LYS A 311 -6.02 9.29 6.76
N ASN A 312 -5.44 8.19 6.28
CA ASN A 312 -4.03 8.12 5.88
C ASN A 312 -3.94 8.48 4.38
#